data_AF-A0A6I9NY80-F1
#
_entry.id   AF-A0A6I9NY80-F1
#
_cell.length_a   1.000
_cell.length_b   1.000
_cell.length_c   1.000
_cell.angle_alpha   90.00
_cell.angle_beta   90.00
_cell.angle_gamma   90.00
#
_symmetry.space_group_name_H-M   'P 1'
#
loop_
_entity.id
_entity.type
_entity.pdbx_description
1 polymer ?
#
loop_
_entity_poly.entity_id
_entity_poly.type
_entity_poly.pdbx_seq_one_letter_code
_entity_poly.pdbx_strand_id
1 'polypeptide(L)'
;MTELKCRKKYTLDGDKEEGESQHEPEVQTAKPVKTEEDEVSIGRNGAGKQQKDEGEVKEEDAQHKEEESKTPESPVKRPTRSSAGVLQRLVRVFFGCLAAVACGMLYAAYLSAYHDRKFWFSTRQELEREITFQGGSGLYYYYYKQMLTATPFDRGFYELMMDNRTVAGQTINAVVRLSLYPELITSFIYRFTGSEEFVEPIYFYIGAVFGLQAIYVSALFVCSWVMSGTWVAGMLAVAWYVINRPDTTKVDYAIPLRDNWALPYFSCQVAALTGFLTNNISSATELFCYLTMSATTFTFLLVWEHSHYVLFLQGLCLFFLDAFDLLPSRKVREVKIKKSRKSPAPKKTQFICFQNEQNTLLHIYN
;
A
#
# COMPACT_ATOMS: atom_id res chain seq x y z
N MET A 1 23.02 -11.56 -62.69
CA MET A 1 24.26 -12.10 -63.28
C MET A 1 25.43 -11.46 -62.55
N THR A 2 26.49 -12.23 -62.28
CA THR A 2 27.91 -11.85 -62.05
C THR A 2 28.25 -10.44 -61.51
N GLU A 3 28.82 -10.31 -60.31
CA GLU A 3 30.23 -10.61 -59.96
C GLU A 3 31.27 -9.78 -60.74
N LEU A 4 32.00 -8.93 -60.02
CA LEU A 4 33.33 -8.43 -60.41
C LEU A 4 34.22 -8.34 -59.15
N LYS A 5 35.50 -8.70 -59.29
CA LYS A 5 36.26 -9.37 -58.22
C LYS A 5 37.75 -9.08 -58.27
N CYS A 6 38.30 -8.51 -57.19
CA CYS A 6 39.69 -8.60 -56.70
C CYS A 6 39.78 -7.70 -55.44
N ARG A 7 40.21 -8.11 -54.23
CA ARG A 7 41.20 -9.10 -53.73
C ARG A 7 42.67 -8.67 -53.90
N LYS A 8 43.30 -8.31 -52.77
CA LYS A 8 44.73 -8.54 -52.51
C LYS A 8 44.90 -8.88 -51.01
N LYS A 9 45.69 -9.93 -50.69
CA LYS A 9 45.92 -10.43 -49.32
C LYS A 9 47.17 -11.31 -49.30
N TYR A 10 48.19 -10.92 -48.54
CA TYR A 10 49.40 -11.67 -48.14
C TYR A 10 49.88 -11.00 -46.80
N THR A 11 50.00 -11.64 -45.62
CA THR A 11 50.89 -12.75 -45.15
C THR A 11 52.36 -12.32 -44.99
N LEU A 12 53.13 -12.72 -43.97
CA LEU A 12 52.89 -13.56 -42.76
C LEU A 12 54.03 -13.33 -41.73
N ASP A 13 53.99 -14.03 -40.59
CA ASP A 13 55.06 -14.27 -39.59
C ASP A 13 55.58 -13.05 -38.77
N GLY A 14 56.07 -13.20 -37.53
CA GLY A 14 56.04 -14.38 -36.64
C GLY A 14 56.79 -14.20 -35.30
N ASP A 15 56.19 -14.71 -34.23
CA ASP A 15 56.76 -15.19 -32.94
C ASP A 15 57.46 -14.28 -31.89
N LYS A 16 57.24 -14.67 -30.61
CA LYS A 16 58.01 -14.43 -29.36
C LYS A 16 57.95 -13.05 -28.65
N GLU A 17 57.93 -12.94 -27.31
CA GLU A 17 57.60 -13.88 -26.20
C GLU A 17 57.37 -13.08 -24.88
N GLU A 18 56.96 -13.74 -23.77
CA GLU A 18 56.74 -13.17 -22.39
C GLU A 18 55.58 -12.14 -22.29
N GLY A 19 54.87 -11.88 -21.17
CA GLY A 19 54.77 -12.37 -19.77
C GLY A 19 53.83 -11.37 -19.05
N GLU A 20 52.90 -11.67 -18.12
CA GLU A 20 52.85 -12.65 -17.03
C GLU A 20 51.38 -13.08 -16.72
N SER A 21 51.11 -13.77 -15.59
CA SER A 21 49.82 -14.45 -15.30
C SER A 21 49.29 -14.23 -13.87
N GLN A 22 47.95 -14.23 -13.68
CA GLN A 22 47.23 -14.97 -12.62
C GLN A 22 45.70 -14.67 -12.58
N HIS A 23 44.85 -15.45 -11.89
CA HIS A 23 44.47 -16.86 -12.11
C HIS A 23 43.13 -17.12 -11.36
N GLU A 24 42.14 -17.70 -12.02
CA GLU A 24 40.88 -18.15 -11.38
C GLU A 24 40.83 -19.70 -11.38
N PRO A 25 40.32 -20.39 -10.34
CA PRO A 25 40.12 -21.84 -10.34
C PRO A 25 38.66 -22.28 -10.16
N GLU A 26 38.31 -23.41 -10.80
CA GLU A 26 36.94 -23.94 -10.95
C GLU A 26 36.56 -25.01 -9.89
N VAL A 27 35.29 -25.43 -9.88
CA VAL A 27 34.68 -26.39 -8.94
C VAL A 27 34.96 -27.87 -9.31
N GLN A 28 35.20 -28.73 -8.32
CA GLN A 28 35.02 -30.19 -8.44
C GLN A 28 34.34 -30.80 -7.20
N THR A 29 33.78 -32.01 -7.33
CA THR A 29 32.79 -32.60 -6.40
C THR A 29 33.13 -34.05 -6.00
N ALA A 30 33.17 -34.36 -4.68
CA ALA A 30 33.09 -35.74 -4.15
C ALA A 30 32.63 -35.80 -2.67
N LYS A 31 32.21 -37.00 -2.22
CA LYS A 31 31.67 -37.40 -0.88
C LYS A 31 31.92 -38.92 -0.70
N PRO A 32 31.56 -39.61 0.41
CA PRO A 32 31.67 -39.29 1.86
C PRO A 32 32.18 -40.49 2.72
N VAL A 33 32.53 -40.32 4.02
CA VAL A 33 32.72 -41.40 5.03
C VAL A 33 32.29 -40.90 6.45
N LYS A 34 32.04 -41.80 7.42
CA LYS A 34 31.71 -41.56 8.85
C LYS A 34 32.64 -42.37 9.81
N THR A 35 32.52 -42.37 11.16
CA THR A 35 31.76 -41.49 12.10
C THR A 35 32.72 -40.83 13.11
N GLU A 36 32.89 -41.10 14.42
CA GLU A 36 32.24 -41.87 15.53
C GLU A 36 32.45 -41.01 16.81
N GLU A 37 31.41 -40.71 17.61
CA GLU A 37 30.99 -41.37 18.87
C GLU A 37 32.00 -41.39 20.04
N ASP A 38 31.61 -40.75 21.16
CA ASP A 38 31.93 -41.20 22.53
C ASP A 38 31.00 -40.50 23.57
N GLU A 39 30.27 -41.26 24.39
CA GLU A 39 29.53 -40.79 25.57
C GLU A 39 30.18 -41.37 26.85
N VAL A 40 30.23 -40.61 27.94
CA VAL A 40 30.57 -41.15 29.27
C VAL A 40 29.53 -40.72 30.30
N SER A 41 29.04 -41.68 31.08
CA SER A 41 27.93 -41.50 32.03
C SER A 41 28.24 -42.03 33.43
N ILE A 42 27.87 -41.26 34.45
CA ILE A 42 27.87 -41.60 35.89
C ILE A 42 26.69 -40.85 36.53
N GLY A 43 25.86 -41.39 37.43
CA GLY A 43 25.79 -42.74 37.99
C GLY A 43 24.50 -42.87 38.83
N ARG A 44 24.04 -44.10 39.14
CA ARG A 44 22.65 -44.35 39.60
C ARG A 44 22.57 -44.99 40.99
N ASN A 45 21.75 -44.40 41.88
CA ASN A 45 21.20 -44.98 43.13
C ASN A 45 19.80 -44.36 43.36
N GLY A 46 18.83 -45.02 44.01
CA GLY A 46 18.76 -46.42 44.45
C GLY A 46 17.62 -46.65 45.46
N ALA A 47 16.62 -47.47 45.09
CA ALA A 47 15.50 -47.98 45.91
C ALA A 47 14.53 -46.95 46.57
N GLY A 48 13.22 -47.22 46.47
CA GLY A 48 12.14 -46.40 47.07
C GLY A 48 11.26 -47.17 48.06
N LYS A 49 10.10 -46.61 48.41
CA LYS A 49 9.01 -47.32 49.10
C LYS A 49 7.65 -46.63 48.87
N GLN A 50 6.57 -47.38 48.99
CA GLN A 50 5.19 -46.87 49.03
C GLN A 50 4.81 -46.46 50.46
N GLN A 51 3.91 -45.48 50.61
CA GLN A 51 2.73 -45.63 51.48
C GLN A 51 1.60 -44.69 51.04
N LYS A 52 0.36 -45.01 51.42
CA LYS A 52 -0.90 -44.26 51.15
C LYS A 52 -1.84 -44.49 52.33
N ASP A 53 -2.37 -43.40 52.88
CA ASP A 53 -3.59 -43.23 53.70
C ASP A 53 -3.86 -41.70 53.66
N GLU A 54 -5.06 -41.09 53.52
CA GLU A 54 -6.48 -41.41 53.77
C GLU A 54 -6.93 -41.32 55.25
N GLY A 55 -7.95 -40.46 55.49
CA GLY A 55 -8.53 -40.14 56.80
C GLY A 55 -8.20 -38.70 57.27
N GLU A 56 -9.13 -37.85 57.72
CA GLU A 56 -10.58 -38.04 57.96
C GLU A 56 -11.33 -36.69 57.80
N VAL A 57 -12.67 -36.72 57.70
CA VAL A 57 -13.57 -35.57 57.48
C VAL A 57 -14.23 -35.12 58.79
N LYS A 58 -14.61 -33.83 58.91
CA LYS A 58 -15.75 -33.43 59.75
C LYS A 58 -16.42 -32.14 59.29
N GLU A 59 -17.69 -32.26 58.90
CA GLU A 59 -18.69 -31.19 58.85
C GLU A 59 -19.60 -31.31 60.08
N GLU A 60 -20.21 -30.23 60.54
CA GLU A 60 -21.54 -30.25 61.20
C GLU A 60 -22.16 -28.84 61.24
N ASP A 61 -23.49 -28.76 61.06
CA ASP A 61 -24.28 -27.53 60.92
C ASP A 61 -24.83 -26.98 62.25
N ALA A 62 -25.06 -25.65 62.32
CA ALA A 62 -26.14 -25.04 63.11
C ALA A 62 -26.44 -23.60 62.67
N GLN A 63 -27.71 -23.17 62.74
CA GLN A 63 -28.17 -21.84 62.29
C GLN A 63 -28.64 -20.90 63.41
N HIS A 64 -28.73 -19.60 63.06
CA HIS A 64 -29.59 -18.55 63.60
C HIS A 64 -29.44 -18.10 65.07
N LYS A 65 -29.07 -16.82 65.21
CA LYS A 65 -30.01 -15.81 65.73
C LYS A 65 -29.72 -14.39 65.21
N GLU A 66 -30.70 -13.50 65.37
CA GLU A 66 -30.69 -12.13 64.87
C GLU A 66 -29.99 -11.17 65.85
N GLU A 67 -29.35 -10.11 65.34
CA GLU A 67 -29.41 -8.80 66.00
C GLU A 67 -29.26 -7.66 64.98
N GLU A 68 -30.03 -6.58 65.18
CA GLU A 68 -30.14 -5.45 64.24
C GLU A 68 -29.28 -4.27 64.72
N SER A 69 -28.34 -3.79 63.90
CA SER A 69 -27.61 -2.55 64.16
C SER A 69 -27.37 -1.75 62.87
N LYS A 70 -27.41 -0.42 62.96
CA LYS A 70 -27.66 0.47 61.82
C LYS A 70 -26.50 1.44 61.53
N THR A 71 -26.08 1.48 60.26
CA THR A 71 -25.36 2.60 59.59
C THR A 71 -23.95 2.98 60.11
N PRO A 72 -23.13 3.75 59.36
CA PRO A 72 -23.35 4.33 58.03
C PRO A 72 -22.45 3.77 56.92
N GLU A 73 -22.68 4.26 55.70
CA GLU A 73 -22.02 3.87 54.46
C GLU A 73 -20.51 4.14 54.45
N SER A 74 -19.73 3.25 53.81
CA SER A 74 -18.43 3.63 53.24
C SER A 74 -18.56 3.78 51.72
N PRO A 75 -18.11 4.89 51.12
CA PRO A 75 -18.33 5.14 49.70
C PRO A 75 -17.47 4.20 48.85
N VAL A 76 -18.12 3.25 48.17
CA VAL A 76 -17.47 2.38 47.18
C VAL A 76 -16.81 3.26 46.12
N LYS A 77 -15.47 3.34 46.18
CA LYS A 77 -14.66 4.16 45.26
C LYS A 77 -14.79 3.62 43.84
N ARG A 78 -15.73 4.18 43.08
CA ARG A 78 -15.82 3.99 41.63
C ARG A 78 -14.44 4.26 41.04
N PRO A 79 -13.87 3.36 40.21
CA PRO A 79 -12.52 3.55 39.70
C PRO A 79 -12.47 4.81 38.83
N THR A 80 -11.83 5.86 39.35
CA THR A 80 -11.61 7.11 38.62
C THR A 80 -10.79 6.80 37.39
N ARG A 81 -11.44 6.85 36.22
CA ARG A 81 -10.88 6.46 34.92
C ARG A 81 -9.73 7.41 34.58
N SER A 82 -8.51 7.02 34.97
CA SER A 82 -7.38 7.94 35.15
C SER A 82 -7.13 8.82 33.93
N SER A 83 -7.16 10.15 34.14
CA SER A 83 -6.89 11.16 33.13
C SER A 83 -5.50 10.98 32.52
N ALA A 84 -4.51 10.56 33.32
CA ALA A 84 -3.17 10.22 32.86
C ALA A 84 -3.18 9.06 31.83
N GLY A 85 -4.08 8.09 31.98
CA GLY A 85 -4.25 6.98 31.03
C GLY A 85 -4.92 7.40 29.70
N VAL A 86 -5.71 8.46 29.71
CA VAL A 86 -6.24 9.09 28.48
C VAL A 86 -5.16 9.93 27.81
N LEU A 87 -4.47 10.77 28.59
CA LEU A 87 -3.36 11.60 28.11
C LEU A 87 -2.25 10.75 27.49
N GLN A 88 -1.85 9.65 28.12
CA GLN A 88 -0.83 8.73 27.59
C GLN A 88 -1.24 8.12 26.23
N ARG A 89 -2.54 7.86 26.01
CA ARG A 89 -3.04 7.39 24.70
C ARG A 89 -2.99 8.51 23.66
N LEU A 90 -3.44 9.72 24.00
CA LEU A 90 -3.40 10.88 23.10
C LEU A 90 -1.95 11.22 22.70
N VAL A 91 -1.02 11.20 23.65
CA VAL A 91 0.42 11.41 23.40
C VAL A 91 1.00 10.32 22.49
N ARG A 92 0.67 9.03 22.72
CA ARG A 92 1.09 7.93 21.83
C ARG A 92 0.52 8.06 20.42
N VAL A 93 -0.73 8.49 20.27
CA VAL A 93 -1.34 8.75 18.96
C VAL A 93 -0.68 9.95 18.28
N PHE A 94 -0.46 11.05 19.00
CA PHE A 94 0.23 12.22 18.46
C PHE A 94 1.64 11.89 17.95
N PHE A 95 2.47 11.21 18.74
CA PHE A 95 3.81 10.80 18.32
C PHE A 95 3.78 9.81 17.14
N GLY A 96 2.85 8.85 17.12
CA GLY A 96 2.72 7.91 16.01
C GLY A 96 2.24 8.58 14.71
N CYS A 97 1.32 9.55 14.78
CA CYS A 97 0.89 10.34 13.63
C CYS A 97 2.01 11.26 13.12
N LEU A 98 2.77 11.90 14.02
CA LEU A 98 3.94 12.69 13.67
C LEU A 98 5.03 11.82 13.00
N ALA A 99 5.26 10.61 13.52
CA ALA A 99 6.18 9.65 12.91
C ALA A 99 5.71 9.18 11.52
N ALA A 100 4.42 8.91 11.33
CA ALA A 100 3.86 8.54 10.03
C ALA A 100 4.10 9.63 8.97
N VAL A 101 3.77 10.88 9.30
CA VAL A 101 3.98 12.04 8.41
C VAL A 101 5.47 12.29 8.17
N ALA A 102 6.31 12.20 9.21
CA ALA A 102 7.76 12.33 9.07
C ALA A 102 8.35 11.26 8.14
N CYS A 103 7.95 9.99 8.29
CA CYS A 103 8.35 8.90 7.39
C CYS A 103 7.94 9.17 5.93
N GLY A 104 6.70 9.62 5.70
CA GLY A 104 6.24 9.99 4.36
C GLY A 104 7.03 11.15 3.75
N MET A 105 7.21 12.24 4.49
CA MET A 105 7.94 13.42 4.02
C MET A 105 9.43 13.15 3.78
N LEU A 106 10.08 12.38 4.67
CA LEU A 106 11.46 11.94 4.47
C LEU A 106 11.60 11.03 3.24
N TYR A 107 10.60 10.20 2.95
CA TYR A 107 10.59 9.36 1.76
C TYR A 107 10.44 10.18 0.46
N ALA A 108 9.57 11.19 0.43
CA ALA A 108 9.47 12.10 -0.73
C ALA A 108 10.74 12.94 -0.93
N ALA A 109 11.35 13.42 0.16
CA ALA A 109 12.66 14.09 0.11
C ALA A 109 13.77 13.15 -0.39
N TYR A 110 13.77 11.89 0.05
CA TYR A 110 14.66 10.85 -0.46
C TYR A 110 14.44 10.60 -1.96
N LEU A 111 13.20 10.46 -2.44
CA LEU A 111 12.90 10.28 -3.88
C LEU A 111 13.38 11.48 -4.70
N SER A 112 13.12 12.71 -4.24
CA SER A 112 13.60 13.93 -4.90
C SER A 112 15.13 13.97 -5.01
N ALA A 113 15.83 13.77 -3.88
CA ALA A 113 17.28 13.75 -3.85
C ALA A 113 17.90 12.54 -4.57
N TYR A 114 17.22 11.40 -4.67
CA TYR A 114 17.64 10.24 -5.46
C TYR A 114 17.50 10.51 -6.95
N HIS A 115 16.35 11.04 -7.38
CA HIS A 115 16.06 11.39 -8.76
C HIS A 115 17.05 12.43 -9.31
N ASP A 116 17.27 13.53 -8.58
CA ASP A 116 18.21 14.57 -9.01
C ASP A 116 19.64 14.04 -9.16
N ARG A 117 20.16 13.30 -8.17
CA ARG A 117 21.49 12.67 -8.24
C ARG A 117 21.61 11.61 -9.34
N LYS A 118 20.53 10.91 -9.69
CA LYS A 118 20.53 9.84 -10.70
C LYS A 118 20.53 10.39 -12.13
N PHE A 119 19.80 11.48 -12.36
CA PHE A 119 19.61 12.04 -13.70
C PHE A 119 20.33 13.39 -13.92
N TRP A 120 20.99 13.95 -12.91
CA TRP A 120 21.54 15.32 -12.89
C TRP A 120 20.48 16.34 -13.31
N PHE A 121 19.28 16.17 -12.75
CA PHE A 121 18.04 16.70 -13.31
C PHE A 121 17.97 18.24 -13.21
N SER A 122 18.46 18.79 -12.10
CA SER A 122 18.66 20.24 -11.89
C SER A 122 19.67 20.88 -12.84
N THR A 123 20.67 20.13 -13.32
CA THR A 123 21.76 20.66 -14.18
C THR A 123 21.42 20.62 -15.68
N ARG A 124 20.51 19.74 -16.11
CA ARG A 124 20.12 19.56 -17.52
C ARG A 124 19.21 20.66 -18.05
N GLN A 125 19.15 20.80 -19.37
CA GLN A 125 18.17 21.69 -20.03
C GLN A 125 16.75 21.10 -19.99
N GLU A 126 15.72 21.93 -20.18
CA GLU A 126 14.31 21.49 -20.16
C GLU A 126 14.05 20.32 -21.13
N LEU A 127 14.49 20.42 -22.38
CA LEU A 127 14.33 19.35 -23.37
C LEU A 127 15.07 18.06 -22.98
N GLU A 128 16.26 18.19 -22.36
CA GLU A 128 17.03 17.06 -21.83
C GLU A 128 16.39 16.41 -20.59
N ARG A 129 15.61 17.18 -19.81
CA ARG A 129 14.76 16.65 -18.74
C ARG A 129 13.58 15.88 -19.33
N GLU A 130 12.91 16.43 -20.34
CA GLU A 130 11.71 15.83 -20.94
C GLU A 130 12.00 14.48 -21.61
N ILE A 131 13.15 14.31 -22.28
CA ILE A 131 13.56 13.01 -22.86
C ILE A 131 13.97 11.95 -21.81
N THR A 132 14.03 12.29 -20.51
CA THR A 132 14.22 11.26 -19.45
C THR A 132 12.95 10.42 -19.22
N PHE A 133 11.76 10.93 -19.56
CA PHE A 133 10.51 10.21 -19.42
C PHE A 133 10.31 9.18 -20.55
N GLN A 134 10.89 7.99 -20.38
CA GLN A 134 10.85 6.94 -21.39
C GLN A 134 9.47 6.26 -21.51
N GLY A 135 9.16 5.78 -22.72
CA GLY A 135 7.94 5.04 -23.03
C GLY A 135 6.65 5.84 -22.74
N GLY A 136 5.63 5.16 -22.22
CA GLY A 136 4.34 5.77 -21.91
C GLY A 136 4.38 6.89 -20.86
N SER A 137 5.48 7.04 -20.09
CA SER A 137 5.59 8.11 -19.10
C SER A 137 5.72 9.50 -19.74
N GLY A 138 6.47 9.62 -20.84
CA GLY A 138 6.60 10.88 -21.59
C GLY A 138 5.30 11.32 -22.24
N LEU A 139 4.44 10.37 -22.64
CA LEU A 139 3.13 10.66 -23.23
C LEU A 139 2.21 11.39 -22.25
N TYR A 140 2.15 10.96 -20.98
CA TYR A 140 1.33 11.63 -19.97
C TYR A 140 1.83 13.05 -19.68
N TYR A 141 3.14 13.23 -19.54
CA TYR A 141 3.71 14.56 -19.34
C TYR A 141 3.52 15.49 -20.58
N TYR A 142 3.57 14.95 -21.80
CA TYR A 142 3.20 15.68 -23.03
C TYR A 142 1.77 16.23 -22.96
N TYR A 143 0.78 15.42 -22.58
CA TYR A 143 -0.61 15.86 -22.46
C TYR A 143 -0.80 16.92 -21.36
N TYR A 144 -0.09 16.79 -20.23
CA TYR A 144 -0.03 17.83 -19.20
C TYR A 144 0.52 19.15 -19.75
N LYS A 145 1.63 19.11 -20.50
CA LYS A 145 2.20 20.31 -21.15
C LYS A 145 1.23 20.90 -22.20
N GLN A 146 0.53 20.07 -22.98
CA GLN A 146 -0.49 20.53 -23.92
C GLN A 146 -1.63 21.29 -23.21
N MET A 147 -2.16 20.76 -22.10
CA MET A 147 -3.15 21.45 -21.27
C MET A 147 -2.66 22.79 -20.70
N LEU A 148 -1.35 22.92 -20.43
CA LEU A 148 -0.74 24.17 -19.98
C LEU A 148 -0.47 25.18 -21.11
N THR A 149 -0.28 24.72 -22.35
CA THR A 149 -0.19 25.63 -23.51
C THR A 149 -1.54 26.11 -24.03
N ALA A 150 -2.61 25.30 -23.89
CA ALA A 150 -3.93 25.64 -24.40
C ALA A 150 -4.64 26.67 -23.52
N THR A 151 -4.85 27.88 -24.04
CA THR A 151 -5.66 28.93 -23.42
C THR A 151 -6.91 29.21 -24.28
N PRO A 152 -8.12 29.24 -23.71
CA PRO A 152 -8.49 28.93 -22.31
C PRO A 152 -8.47 27.40 -21.99
N PHE A 153 -8.70 27.03 -20.73
CA PHE A 153 -8.57 25.64 -20.24
C PHE A 153 -9.61 24.67 -20.82
N ASP A 154 -10.85 25.13 -21.00
CA ASP A 154 -11.94 24.39 -21.65
C ASP A 154 -11.61 24.01 -23.10
N ARG A 155 -10.94 24.91 -23.83
CA ARG A 155 -10.40 24.61 -25.17
C ARG A 155 -9.36 23.50 -25.12
N GLY A 156 -8.44 23.53 -24.15
CA GLY A 156 -7.47 22.45 -23.95
C GLY A 156 -8.13 21.10 -23.68
N PHE A 157 -9.12 21.09 -22.79
CA PHE A 157 -9.92 19.89 -22.51
C PHE A 157 -10.66 19.37 -23.75
N TYR A 158 -11.21 20.26 -24.57
CA TYR A 158 -11.85 19.88 -25.84
C TYR A 158 -10.84 19.32 -26.86
N GLU A 159 -9.66 19.91 -26.99
CA GLU A 159 -8.59 19.41 -27.87
C GLU A 159 -8.09 18.01 -27.44
N LEU A 160 -8.09 17.69 -26.14
CA LEU A 160 -7.80 16.34 -25.63
C LEU A 160 -8.99 15.35 -25.77
N MET A 161 -10.23 15.85 -25.78
CA MET A 161 -11.43 15.02 -26.01
C MET A 161 -11.62 14.65 -27.49
N MET A 162 -10.99 15.38 -28.41
CA MET A 162 -11.09 15.22 -29.87
C MET A 162 -9.71 15.14 -30.52
N ASP A 163 -8.76 14.43 -29.90
CA ASP A 163 -7.39 14.33 -30.38
C ASP A 163 -7.33 13.53 -31.69
N ASN A 164 -6.76 14.14 -32.74
CA ASN A 164 -6.49 13.52 -34.04
C ASN A 164 -5.00 13.36 -34.36
N ARG A 165 -4.12 13.66 -33.39
CA ARG A 165 -2.66 13.64 -33.57
C ARG A 165 -2.02 12.34 -33.09
N THR A 166 -2.51 11.74 -32.00
CA THR A 166 -1.89 10.52 -31.42
C THR A 166 -2.18 9.26 -32.24
N VAL A 167 -3.31 9.19 -32.95
CA VAL A 167 -3.68 8.03 -33.78
C VAL A 167 -3.95 8.49 -35.21
N ALA A 168 -3.06 8.12 -36.14
CA ALA A 168 -3.17 8.50 -37.53
C ALA A 168 -4.51 8.03 -38.15
N GLY A 169 -5.30 8.98 -38.66
CA GLY A 169 -6.59 8.70 -39.29
C GLY A 169 -7.78 8.47 -38.34
N GLN A 170 -7.63 8.69 -37.03
CA GLN A 170 -8.73 8.58 -36.07
C GLN A 170 -8.76 9.74 -35.07
N THR A 171 -9.92 10.36 -34.89
CA THR A 171 -10.23 11.21 -33.73
C THR A 171 -10.53 10.33 -32.53
N ILE A 172 -9.82 10.53 -31.42
CA ILE A 172 -9.98 9.74 -30.20
C ILE A 172 -10.21 10.65 -28.97
N ASN A 173 -10.99 10.16 -28.02
CA ASN A 173 -11.07 10.78 -26.69
C ASN A 173 -9.84 10.34 -25.87
N ALA A 174 -8.76 11.12 -25.92
CA ALA A 174 -7.53 10.81 -25.22
C ALA A 174 -7.73 10.84 -23.69
N VAL A 175 -8.60 11.72 -23.18
CA VAL A 175 -8.91 11.84 -21.74
C VAL A 175 -9.37 10.50 -21.16
N VAL A 176 -10.38 9.88 -21.77
CA VAL A 176 -10.92 8.60 -21.29
C VAL A 176 -9.95 7.46 -21.67
N ARG A 177 -9.48 7.41 -22.92
CA ARG A 177 -8.68 6.30 -23.46
C ARG A 177 -7.30 6.14 -22.81
N LEU A 178 -6.73 7.20 -22.25
CA LEU A 178 -5.42 7.20 -21.57
C LEU A 178 -5.53 7.56 -20.08
N SER A 179 -6.77 7.62 -19.56
CA SER A 179 -7.12 8.03 -18.18
C SER A 179 -6.39 9.31 -17.74
N LEU A 180 -6.45 10.38 -18.54
CA LEU A 180 -5.70 11.65 -18.32
C LEU A 180 -6.22 12.51 -17.15
N TYR A 181 -7.04 11.94 -16.25
CA TYR A 181 -7.57 12.65 -15.08
C TYR A 181 -6.47 13.22 -14.16
N PRO A 182 -5.34 12.52 -13.88
CA PRO A 182 -4.24 13.10 -13.10
C PRO A 182 -3.65 14.36 -13.76
N GLU A 183 -3.45 14.36 -15.07
CA GLU A 183 -2.88 15.48 -15.83
C GLU A 183 -3.84 16.67 -15.90
N LEU A 184 -5.14 16.42 -16.09
CA LEU A 184 -6.18 17.44 -16.06
C LEU A 184 -6.28 18.11 -14.68
N ILE A 185 -6.28 17.32 -13.61
CA ILE A 185 -6.33 17.83 -12.23
C ILE A 185 -5.04 18.59 -11.90
N THR A 186 -3.87 18.05 -12.26
CA THR A 186 -2.56 18.67 -11.95
C THR A 186 -2.35 19.96 -12.75
N SER A 187 -2.73 20.01 -14.03
CA SER A 187 -2.67 21.24 -14.84
C SER A 187 -3.66 22.30 -14.39
N PHE A 188 -4.85 21.90 -13.92
CA PHE A 188 -5.82 22.81 -13.30
C PHE A 188 -5.26 23.41 -12.00
N ILE A 189 -4.74 22.58 -11.08
CA ILE A 189 -4.15 23.04 -9.82
C ILE A 189 -2.96 23.97 -10.08
N TYR A 190 -2.05 23.62 -11.00
CA TYR A 190 -0.88 24.43 -11.34
C TYR A 190 -1.27 25.85 -11.80
N ARG A 191 -2.23 25.95 -12.74
CA ARG A 191 -2.79 27.23 -13.23
C ARG A 191 -3.54 27.99 -12.14
N PHE A 192 -4.43 27.31 -11.42
CA PHE A 192 -5.24 27.93 -10.35
C PHE A 192 -4.38 28.47 -9.19
N THR A 193 -3.24 27.83 -8.91
CA THR A 193 -2.30 28.25 -7.85
C THR A 193 -1.37 29.39 -8.30
N GLY A 194 -1.35 29.76 -9.60
CA GLY A 194 -0.37 30.71 -10.13
C GLY A 194 1.07 30.18 -10.11
N SER A 195 1.26 28.85 -10.10
CA SER A 195 2.60 28.23 -9.97
C SER A 195 3.55 28.55 -11.13
N GLU A 196 3.01 29.04 -12.26
CA GLU A 196 3.74 29.51 -13.45
C GLU A 196 4.79 30.59 -13.14
N GLU A 197 4.62 31.38 -12.07
CA GLU A 197 5.59 32.41 -11.65
C GLU A 197 6.74 31.85 -10.77
N PHE A 198 6.62 30.62 -10.25
CA PHE A 198 7.48 30.11 -9.17
C PHE A 198 8.21 28.80 -9.48
N VAL A 199 7.61 27.90 -10.27
CA VAL A 199 8.08 26.52 -10.46
C VAL A 199 7.81 26.06 -11.90
N GLU A 200 8.81 25.54 -12.61
CA GLU A 200 8.57 24.99 -13.96
C GLU A 200 7.54 23.84 -13.93
N PRO A 201 6.74 23.64 -15.00
CA PRO A 201 5.74 22.57 -15.06
C PRO A 201 6.28 21.18 -14.69
N ILE A 202 7.52 20.87 -15.10
CA ILE A 202 8.13 19.55 -14.88
C ILE A 202 8.45 19.29 -13.40
N TYR A 203 8.94 20.31 -12.67
CA TYR A 203 9.20 20.18 -11.23
C TYR A 203 7.90 20.12 -10.44
N PHE A 204 6.85 20.84 -10.85
CA PHE A 204 5.53 20.73 -10.23
C PHE A 204 4.91 19.34 -10.43
N TYR A 205 4.94 18.82 -11.66
CA TYR A 205 4.39 17.49 -11.97
C TYR A 205 5.13 16.37 -11.20
N ILE A 206 6.48 16.38 -11.22
CA ILE A 206 7.28 15.41 -10.46
C ILE A 206 7.03 15.56 -8.95
N GLY A 207 6.99 16.79 -8.45
CA GLY A 207 6.70 17.10 -7.04
C GLY A 207 5.34 16.60 -6.57
N ALA A 208 4.31 16.69 -7.42
CA ALA A 208 2.98 16.13 -7.15
C ALA A 208 3.03 14.60 -7.00
N VAL A 209 3.72 13.88 -7.88
CA VAL A 209 3.89 12.43 -7.77
C VAL A 209 4.68 12.05 -6.50
N PHE A 210 5.78 12.74 -6.19
CA PHE A 210 6.55 12.47 -4.97
C PHE A 210 5.76 12.80 -3.69
N GLY A 211 4.94 13.85 -3.68
CA GLY A 211 4.02 14.15 -2.58
C GLY A 211 2.95 13.06 -2.41
N LEU A 212 2.43 12.50 -3.49
CA LEU A 212 1.51 11.37 -3.44
C LEU A 212 2.19 10.09 -2.92
N GLN A 213 3.48 9.92 -3.19
CA GLN A 213 4.30 8.84 -2.65
C GLN A 213 4.61 9.00 -1.14
N ALA A 214 4.65 10.23 -0.59
CA ALA A 214 4.65 10.45 0.86
C ALA A 214 3.34 9.95 1.51
N ILE A 215 2.20 10.17 0.84
CA ILE A 215 0.88 9.71 1.29
C ILE A 215 0.81 8.17 1.28
N TYR A 216 1.37 7.51 0.25
CA TYR A 216 1.49 6.04 0.22
C TYR A 216 2.25 5.48 1.43
N VAL A 217 3.46 5.99 1.69
CA VAL A 217 4.28 5.54 2.84
C VAL A 217 3.60 5.83 4.19
N SER A 218 2.93 6.97 4.30
CA SER A 218 2.12 7.31 5.48
C SER A 218 0.95 6.33 5.68
N ALA A 219 0.28 5.90 4.60
CA ALA A 219 -0.80 4.93 4.66
C ALA A 219 -0.31 3.52 5.01
N LEU A 220 0.85 3.08 4.49
CA LEU A 220 1.50 1.82 4.90
C LEU A 220 1.84 1.83 6.39
N PHE A 221 2.43 2.90 6.88
CA PHE A 221 2.74 3.08 8.31
C PHE A 221 1.48 2.95 9.18
N VAL A 222 0.41 3.68 8.81
CA VAL A 222 -0.86 3.67 9.55
C VAL A 222 -1.53 2.30 9.50
N CYS A 223 -1.53 1.63 8.34
CA CYS A 223 -2.10 0.28 8.21
C CYS A 223 -1.39 -0.72 9.14
N SER A 224 -0.06 -0.76 9.10
CA SER A 224 0.74 -1.63 9.98
C SER A 224 0.55 -1.29 11.46
N TRP A 225 0.53 -0.01 11.81
CA TRP A 225 0.28 0.44 13.19
C TRP A 225 -1.12 0.05 13.69
N VAL A 226 -2.17 0.16 12.87
CA VAL A 226 -3.52 -0.28 13.24
C VAL A 226 -3.56 -1.80 13.47
N MET A 227 -2.90 -2.59 12.63
CA MET A 227 -2.84 -4.06 12.79
C MET A 227 -2.04 -4.50 14.02
N SER A 228 -0.89 -3.88 14.28
CA SER A 228 0.05 -4.30 15.33
C SER A 228 -0.07 -3.53 16.66
N GLY A 229 -0.94 -2.52 16.74
CA GLY A 229 -1.14 -1.67 17.91
C GLY A 229 0.05 -0.76 18.29
N THR A 230 1.18 -0.84 17.58
CA THR A 230 2.42 -0.10 17.87
C THR A 230 2.93 0.66 16.65
N TRP A 231 3.37 1.91 16.87
CA TRP A 231 3.93 2.77 15.81
C TRP A 231 5.31 2.27 15.32
N VAL A 232 5.99 1.44 16.12
CA VAL A 232 7.25 0.77 15.75
C VAL A 232 7.04 -0.24 14.62
N ALA A 233 5.90 -0.93 14.58
CA ALA A 233 5.55 -1.77 13.43
C ALA A 233 5.38 -0.93 12.15
N GLY A 234 4.79 0.26 12.26
CA GLY A 234 4.74 1.25 11.18
C GLY A 234 6.12 1.61 10.64
N MET A 235 7.09 1.92 11.53
CA MET A 235 8.48 2.17 11.12
C MET A 235 9.12 0.96 10.42
N LEU A 236 8.89 -0.26 10.94
CA LEU A 236 9.43 -1.50 10.35
C LEU A 236 8.84 -1.76 8.96
N ALA A 237 7.54 -1.55 8.78
CA ALA A 237 6.88 -1.67 7.48
C ALA A 237 7.41 -0.64 6.46
N VAL A 238 7.66 0.60 6.88
CA VAL A 238 8.29 1.63 6.02
C VAL A 238 9.73 1.26 5.68
N ALA A 239 10.53 0.78 6.65
CA ALA A 239 11.90 0.34 6.38
C ALA A 239 11.96 -0.84 5.39
N TRP A 240 11.09 -1.84 5.58
CA TRP A 240 10.97 -2.97 4.66
C TRP A 240 10.54 -2.53 3.25
N TYR A 241 9.56 -1.62 3.16
CA TYR A 241 9.13 -1.03 1.89
C TYR A 241 10.27 -0.28 1.19
N VAL A 242 11.04 0.56 1.91
CA VAL A 242 12.15 1.33 1.31
C VAL A 242 13.26 0.40 0.76
N ILE A 243 13.51 -0.75 1.40
CA ILE A 243 14.47 -1.76 0.91
C ILE A 243 13.95 -2.42 -0.37
N ASN A 244 12.69 -2.89 -0.38
CA ASN A 244 12.07 -3.62 -1.50
C ASN A 244 11.37 -2.68 -2.51
N ARG A 245 11.70 -1.38 -2.45
CA ARG A 245 11.10 -0.32 -3.25
C ARG A 245 11.26 -0.48 -4.77
N PRO A 246 12.41 -0.96 -5.32
CA PRO A 246 12.57 -1.17 -6.76
C PRO A 246 11.53 -2.15 -7.35
N ASP A 247 11.21 -3.20 -6.60
CA ASP A 247 10.26 -4.23 -6.98
C ASP A 247 8.81 -3.82 -6.71
N THR A 248 8.60 -2.95 -5.70
CA THR A 248 7.26 -2.48 -5.29
C THR A 248 6.76 -1.31 -6.13
N THR A 249 7.64 -0.45 -6.67
CA THR A 249 7.24 0.78 -7.39
C THR A 249 8.15 1.16 -8.55
N LYS A 250 7.56 1.66 -9.64
CA LYS A 250 8.25 2.06 -10.88
C LYS A 250 8.71 3.53 -10.87
N VAL A 251 8.72 4.15 -9.68
CA VAL A 251 8.88 5.60 -9.49
C VAL A 251 10.30 6.11 -9.81
N ASP A 252 11.32 5.25 -9.87
CA ASP A 252 12.70 5.67 -10.18
C ASP A 252 12.96 6.06 -11.63
N TYR A 253 12.10 5.61 -12.55
CA TYR A 253 12.37 5.61 -13.99
C TYR A 253 11.15 5.92 -14.86
N ALA A 254 9.93 5.85 -14.30
CA ALA A 254 8.69 6.13 -15.01
C ALA A 254 7.74 6.96 -14.15
N ILE A 255 8.21 8.09 -13.59
CA ILE A 255 7.47 8.92 -12.61
C ILE A 255 6.00 9.18 -13.01
N PRO A 256 5.67 9.71 -14.22
CA PRO A 256 4.29 9.89 -14.69
C PRO A 256 3.37 8.66 -14.78
N LEU A 257 3.88 7.44 -14.65
CA LEU A 257 3.12 6.22 -14.90
C LEU A 257 1.93 6.04 -13.92
N ARG A 258 0.80 5.57 -14.44
CA ARG A 258 -0.47 5.42 -13.71
C ARG A 258 -0.34 4.63 -12.41
N ASP A 259 0.49 3.59 -12.39
CA ASP A 259 0.84 2.81 -11.20
C ASP A 259 1.25 3.70 -10.01
N ASN A 260 2.13 4.68 -10.25
CA ASN A 260 2.66 5.57 -9.22
C ASN A 260 1.60 6.58 -8.71
N TRP A 261 0.63 6.93 -9.57
CA TRP A 261 -0.53 7.74 -9.21
C TRP A 261 -1.60 6.91 -8.46
N ALA A 262 -1.74 5.62 -8.75
CA ALA A 262 -2.85 4.78 -8.29
C ALA A 262 -2.58 4.09 -6.94
N LEU A 263 -1.37 3.55 -6.75
CA LEU A 263 -0.95 2.82 -5.53
C LEU A 263 -1.16 3.60 -4.21
N PRO A 264 -0.96 4.94 -4.15
CA PRO A 264 -1.23 5.71 -2.94
C PRO A 264 -2.71 5.71 -2.54
N TYR A 265 -3.64 5.85 -3.49
CA TYR A 265 -5.08 5.80 -3.22
C TYR A 265 -5.51 4.41 -2.76
N PHE A 266 -5.04 3.35 -3.42
CA PHE A 266 -5.30 1.97 -3.00
C PHE A 266 -4.77 1.70 -1.58
N SER A 267 -3.61 2.24 -1.23
CA SER A 267 -3.02 2.03 0.10
C SER A 267 -3.75 2.81 1.19
N CYS A 268 -4.25 4.02 0.89
CA CYS A 268 -5.16 4.75 1.77
C CYS A 268 -6.49 4.00 1.95
N GLN A 269 -7.01 3.39 0.88
CA GLN A 269 -8.21 2.57 0.88
C GLN A 269 -8.06 1.35 1.80
N VAL A 270 -6.94 0.62 1.67
CA VAL A 270 -6.60 -0.53 2.51
C VAL A 270 -6.40 -0.10 3.97
N ALA A 271 -5.70 1.02 4.25
CA ALA A 271 -5.55 1.54 5.61
C ALA A 271 -6.92 1.93 6.23
N ALA A 272 -7.81 2.54 5.45
CA ALA A 272 -9.17 2.88 5.89
C ALA A 272 -10.06 1.64 6.10
N LEU A 273 -9.92 0.61 5.28
CA LEU A 273 -10.61 -0.68 5.45
C LEU A 273 -10.10 -1.44 6.69
N THR A 274 -8.79 -1.55 6.88
CA THR A 274 -8.16 -2.13 8.08
C THR A 274 -8.61 -1.38 9.35
N GLY A 275 -8.68 -0.05 9.27
CA GLY A 275 -9.35 0.77 10.28
C GLY A 275 -10.80 0.33 10.50
N PHE A 276 -11.64 0.35 9.46
CA PHE A 276 -13.06 0.00 9.55
C PHE A 276 -13.32 -1.42 10.10
N LEU A 277 -12.46 -2.41 9.82
CA LEU A 277 -12.59 -3.77 10.32
C LEU A 277 -12.11 -3.93 11.78
N THR A 278 -11.30 -3.01 12.29
CA THR A 278 -10.79 -3.06 13.67
C THR A 278 -11.92 -2.85 14.67
N ASN A 279 -11.94 -3.70 15.71
CA ASN A 279 -12.99 -3.71 16.73
C ASN A 279 -12.83 -2.53 17.72
N ASN A 280 -13.93 -2.09 18.34
CA ASN A 280 -13.97 -1.01 19.36
C ASN A 280 -13.59 0.41 18.86
N ILE A 281 -14.22 0.84 17.76
CA ILE A 281 -14.03 2.16 17.12
C ILE A 281 -15.22 3.10 17.39
N SER A 282 -14.98 4.43 17.40
CA SER A 282 -16.03 5.45 17.56
C SER A 282 -16.85 5.64 16.27
N SER A 283 -18.14 5.95 16.37
CA SER A 283 -19.00 6.15 15.20
C SER A 283 -18.54 7.28 14.27
N ALA A 284 -17.86 8.30 14.79
CA ALA A 284 -17.26 9.36 13.98
C ALA A 284 -16.02 8.85 13.19
N THR A 285 -15.19 8.04 13.84
CA THR A 285 -14.04 7.38 13.19
C THR A 285 -14.49 6.35 12.16
N GLU A 286 -15.56 5.60 12.43
CA GLU A 286 -16.16 4.66 11.49
C GLU A 286 -16.72 5.37 10.25
N LEU A 287 -17.43 6.49 10.43
CA LEU A 287 -17.87 7.35 9.33
C LEU A 287 -16.68 7.91 8.54
N PHE A 288 -15.62 8.36 9.21
CA PHE A 288 -14.40 8.83 8.56
C PHE A 288 -13.76 7.72 7.71
N CYS A 289 -13.52 6.53 8.27
CA CYS A 289 -12.98 5.39 7.53
C CYS A 289 -13.85 5.02 6.32
N TYR A 290 -15.18 5.01 6.45
CA TYR A 290 -16.10 4.75 5.34
C TYR A 290 -16.01 5.84 4.24
N LEU A 291 -16.01 7.12 4.62
CA LEU A 291 -15.88 8.24 3.68
C LEU A 291 -14.53 8.19 2.96
N THR A 292 -13.41 8.04 3.69
CA THR A 292 -12.07 7.87 3.11
C THR A 292 -12.04 6.71 2.14
N MET A 293 -12.48 5.51 2.56
CA MET A 293 -12.50 4.30 1.72
C MET A 293 -13.31 4.51 0.44
N SER A 294 -14.48 5.19 0.53
CA SER A 294 -15.32 5.48 -0.64
C SER A 294 -14.66 6.45 -1.62
N ALA A 295 -14.11 7.57 -1.13
CA ALA A 295 -13.39 8.54 -1.94
C ALA A 295 -12.13 7.93 -2.59
N THR A 296 -11.32 7.20 -1.83
CA THR A 296 -10.10 6.56 -2.37
C THR A 296 -10.43 5.46 -3.39
N THR A 297 -11.55 4.74 -3.23
CA THR A 297 -11.99 3.74 -4.21
C THR A 297 -12.43 4.41 -5.51
N PHE A 298 -13.20 5.51 -5.41
CA PHE A 298 -13.62 6.28 -6.59
C PHE A 298 -12.44 6.90 -7.34
N THR A 299 -11.49 7.54 -6.63
CA THR A 299 -10.29 8.09 -7.27
C THR A 299 -9.40 7.00 -7.86
N PHE A 300 -9.25 5.83 -7.20
CA PHE A 300 -8.50 4.69 -7.74
C PHE A 300 -9.14 4.15 -9.04
N LEU A 301 -10.47 4.12 -9.15
CA LEU A 301 -11.19 3.77 -10.37
C LEU A 301 -10.95 4.75 -11.52
N LEU A 302 -10.89 6.06 -11.25
CA LEU A 302 -10.60 7.08 -12.27
C LEU A 302 -9.13 7.13 -12.69
N VAL A 303 -8.20 6.94 -11.75
CA VAL A 303 -6.76 7.12 -11.98
C VAL A 303 -6.13 5.94 -12.73
N TRP A 304 -6.73 4.75 -12.71
CA TRP A 304 -6.13 3.56 -13.33
C TRP A 304 -7.15 2.61 -13.93
N GLU A 305 -7.04 2.37 -15.24
CA GLU A 305 -7.93 1.47 -16.01
C GLU A 305 -8.00 0.04 -15.46
N HIS A 306 -6.92 -0.49 -14.86
CA HIS A 306 -6.88 -1.86 -14.33
C HIS A 306 -7.35 -1.98 -12.86
N SER A 307 -7.69 -0.87 -12.21
CA SER A 307 -8.14 -0.81 -10.80
C SER A 307 -9.26 -1.79 -10.45
N HIS A 308 -10.19 -2.01 -11.37
CA HIS A 308 -11.35 -2.88 -11.19
C HIS A 308 -10.96 -4.35 -10.91
N TYR A 309 -9.86 -4.85 -11.50
CA TYR A 309 -9.34 -6.19 -11.20
C TYR A 309 -8.83 -6.31 -9.76
N VAL A 310 -8.14 -5.28 -9.26
CA VAL A 310 -7.62 -5.24 -7.89
C VAL A 310 -8.75 -5.14 -6.87
N LEU A 311 -9.77 -4.31 -7.14
CA LEU A 311 -10.97 -4.20 -6.30
C LEU A 311 -11.80 -5.49 -6.32
N PHE A 312 -11.89 -6.19 -7.45
CA PHE A 312 -12.51 -7.51 -7.53
C PHE A 312 -11.77 -8.55 -6.68
N LEU A 313 -10.45 -8.61 -6.78
CA LEU A 313 -9.62 -9.50 -5.95
C LEU A 313 -9.75 -9.18 -4.45
N GLN A 314 -9.76 -7.90 -4.08
CA GLN A 314 -10.00 -7.46 -2.70
C GLN A 314 -11.38 -7.87 -2.20
N GLY A 315 -12.42 -7.75 -3.04
CA GLY A 315 -13.77 -8.23 -2.74
C GLY A 315 -13.84 -9.75 -2.54
N LEU A 316 -13.08 -10.51 -3.35
CA LEU A 316 -12.95 -11.96 -3.22
C LEU A 316 -12.24 -12.35 -1.91
N CYS A 317 -11.19 -11.64 -1.52
CA CYS A 317 -10.54 -11.83 -0.21
C CYS A 317 -11.50 -11.54 0.95
N LEU A 318 -12.29 -10.47 0.89
CA LEU A 318 -13.31 -10.16 1.90
C LEU A 318 -14.44 -11.20 1.94
N PHE A 319 -14.82 -11.76 0.80
CA PHE A 319 -15.78 -12.87 0.73
C PHE A 319 -15.26 -14.12 1.44
N PHE A 320 -13.99 -14.51 1.21
CA PHE A 320 -13.40 -15.63 1.95
C PHE A 320 -13.30 -15.36 3.46
N LEU A 321 -13.02 -14.13 3.88
CA LEU A 321 -13.01 -13.76 5.30
C LEU A 321 -14.39 -13.84 5.98
N ASP A 322 -15.50 -13.53 5.27
CA ASP A 322 -16.88 -13.78 5.76
C ASP A 322 -17.19 -15.29 5.77
N ALA A 323 -16.77 -16.02 4.73
CA ALA A 323 -17.02 -17.46 4.58
C ALA A 323 -16.33 -18.35 5.64
N PHE A 324 -15.20 -17.90 6.19
CA PHE A 324 -14.51 -18.54 7.32
C PHE A 324 -14.92 -17.98 8.70
N ASP A 325 -15.94 -17.13 8.79
CA ASP A 325 -16.41 -16.43 10.01
C ASP A 325 -15.29 -15.64 10.74
N LEU A 326 -14.21 -15.26 10.03
CA LEU A 326 -13.08 -14.49 10.57
C LEU A 326 -13.40 -12.99 10.73
N LEU A 327 -14.50 -12.52 10.15
CA LEU A 327 -14.96 -11.14 10.30
C LEU A 327 -15.81 -10.96 11.58
N PRO A 328 -15.66 -9.82 12.31
CA PRO A 328 -16.49 -9.53 13.48
C PRO A 328 -17.99 -9.52 13.15
N SER A 329 -18.70 -10.59 13.52
CA SER A 329 -20.10 -10.85 13.15
C SER A 329 -21.12 -9.82 13.68
N ARG A 330 -20.67 -8.81 14.43
CA ARG A 330 -21.43 -7.60 14.78
C ARG A 330 -21.70 -6.70 13.56
N LYS A 331 -20.71 -6.47 12.68
CA LYS A 331 -20.90 -5.63 11.47
C LYS A 331 -21.68 -6.35 10.37
N VAL A 332 -21.42 -7.65 10.20
CA VAL A 332 -22.19 -8.55 9.33
C VAL A 332 -23.67 -8.55 9.72
N ARG A 333 -23.98 -8.51 11.03
CA ARG A 333 -25.36 -8.33 11.52
C ARG A 333 -25.95 -6.97 11.17
N GLU A 334 -25.23 -5.86 11.25
CA GLU A 334 -25.82 -4.55 10.88
C GLU A 334 -26.16 -4.44 9.39
N VAL A 335 -25.33 -4.98 8.49
CA VAL A 335 -25.66 -5.08 7.06
C VAL A 335 -26.89 -5.97 6.84
N LYS A 336 -26.93 -7.16 7.46
CA LYS A 336 -28.08 -8.08 7.37
C LYS A 336 -29.35 -7.49 8.01
N ILE A 337 -29.27 -6.70 9.09
CA ILE A 337 -30.40 -6.06 9.78
C ILE A 337 -30.92 -4.82 9.03
N LYS A 338 -30.05 -3.96 8.47
CA LYS A 338 -30.51 -2.85 7.59
C LYS A 338 -31.26 -3.40 6.37
N LYS A 339 -30.84 -4.54 5.82
CA LYS A 339 -31.56 -5.25 4.75
C LYS A 339 -32.88 -5.86 5.26
N SER A 340 -32.87 -6.48 6.44
CA SER A 340 -34.06 -7.05 7.08
C SER A 340 -35.12 -6.04 7.53
N ARG A 341 -34.78 -4.76 7.74
CA ARG A 341 -35.74 -3.67 7.98
C ARG A 341 -36.39 -3.11 6.71
N LYS A 342 -36.02 -3.60 5.51
CA LYS A 342 -36.52 -3.09 4.23
C LYS A 342 -37.36 -4.06 3.39
N SER A 343 -37.53 -5.32 3.79
CA SER A 343 -38.52 -6.23 3.17
C SER A 343 -38.82 -7.48 4.04
N PRO A 344 -40.09 -7.90 4.19
CA PRO A 344 -40.46 -9.11 4.93
C PRO A 344 -40.63 -10.37 4.03
N ALA A 345 -39.58 -11.21 3.99
CA ALA A 345 -39.63 -12.63 3.57
C ALA A 345 -40.02 -12.94 2.09
N PRO A 346 -39.94 -14.21 1.62
CA PRO A 346 -39.29 -15.40 2.18
C PRO A 346 -38.06 -15.89 1.37
N LYS A 347 -37.55 -17.08 1.71
CA LYS A 347 -36.30 -17.66 1.19
C LYS A 347 -36.37 -18.09 -0.29
N LYS A 348 -35.64 -17.41 -1.19
CA LYS A 348 -34.87 -17.97 -2.33
C LYS A 348 -34.05 -16.86 -3.03
N THR A 349 -33.13 -17.24 -3.92
CA THR A 349 -32.43 -16.36 -4.87
C THR A 349 -31.56 -15.22 -4.29
N GLN A 350 -30.42 -15.56 -3.68
CA GLN A 350 -29.27 -14.63 -3.63
C GLN A 350 -28.34 -14.90 -4.84
N PHE A 351 -28.60 -14.26 -5.99
CA PHE A 351 -27.66 -14.29 -7.12
C PHE A 351 -27.74 -13.11 -8.12
N ILE A 352 -28.70 -12.18 -7.98
CA ILE A 352 -29.04 -11.24 -9.07
C ILE A 352 -28.47 -9.82 -8.89
N CYS A 353 -28.34 -9.30 -7.66
CA CYS A 353 -27.99 -7.88 -7.46
C CYS A 353 -26.58 -7.50 -7.95
N PHE A 354 -25.55 -8.31 -7.66
CA PHE A 354 -24.16 -7.94 -7.95
C PHE A 354 -23.80 -8.06 -9.45
N GLN A 355 -24.48 -8.94 -10.18
CA GLN A 355 -24.33 -9.07 -11.62
C GLN A 355 -24.92 -7.85 -12.36
N ASN A 356 -25.98 -7.25 -11.82
CA ASN A 356 -26.76 -6.24 -12.53
C ASN A 356 -26.09 -4.84 -12.51
N GLU A 357 -25.43 -4.46 -11.41
CA GLU A 357 -24.63 -3.22 -11.37
C GLU A 357 -23.40 -3.31 -12.28
N GLN A 358 -22.73 -4.48 -12.34
CA GLN A 358 -21.63 -4.73 -13.29
C GLN A 358 -22.09 -4.63 -14.74
N ASN A 359 -23.19 -5.31 -15.11
CA ASN A 359 -23.76 -5.22 -16.46
C ASN A 359 -24.22 -3.79 -16.82
N THR A 360 -24.74 -3.01 -15.86
CA THR A 360 -25.17 -1.63 -16.13
C THR A 360 -23.98 -0.72 -16.44
N LEU A 361 -22.84 -0.90 -15.78
CA LEU A 361 -21.61 -0.15 -16.06
C LEU A 361 -20.92 -0.61 -17.37
N LEU A 362 -20.93 -1.91 -17.66
CA LEU A 362 -20.46 -2.46 -18.95
C LEU A 362 -21.27 -1.94 -20.15
N HIS A 363 -22.52 -1.53 -19.94
CA HIS A 363 -23.37 -0.93 -20.98
C HIS A 363 -23.20 0.59 -21.13
N ILE A 364 -22.35 1.22 -20.31
CA ILE A 364 -21.99 2.65 -20.34
C ILE A 364 -20.54 2.86 -20.84
N TYR A 365 -19.74 1.79 -20.90
CA TYR A 365 -18.33 1.78 -21.31
C TYR A 365 -18.05 0.98 -22.61
N ASN A 366 -19.08 0.71 -23.42
CA ASN A 366 -18.97 0.24 -24.81
C ASN A 366 -19.66 1.23 -25.75
#